data_AF-A0A344U7J1-F1
#
_entry.id   AF-A0A344U7J1-F1
#
_cell.length_a   1.000
_cell.length_b   1.000
_cell.length_c   1.000
_cell.angle_alpha   90.00
_cell.angle_beta   90.00
_cell.angle_gamma   90.00
#
_symmetry.space_group_name_H-M   'P 1'
#
loop_
_entity.id
_entity.type
_entity.pdbx_description
1 polymer ?
#
loop_
_entity_poly.entity_id
_entity_poly.type
_entity_poly.pdbx_seq_one_letter_code
_entity_poly.pdbx_strand_id
1 'polypeptide(L)'
;MAVQLNRLASLTHLPNVRLGVLPIETRLPGCPLNTFTVYDERLATVETTAGVMVFRDPRDVRMYLDEFADYDEHALFGEDARERLAEWSRAFRS
;
A
#
# COMPACT_ATOMS: atom_id res chain seq x y z
N MET A 1 -2.55 -16.47 -10.05
CA MET A 1 -2.33 -15.04 -9.71
C MET A 1 -3.26 -14.10 -10.45
N ALA A 2 -3.51 -14.28 -11.76
CA ALA A 2 -4.39 -13.40 -12.55
C ALA A 2 -5.77 -13.07 -11.91
N VAL A 3 -6.44 -14.06 -11.30
CA VAL A 3 -7.74 -13.85 -10.61
C VAL A 3 -7.62 -12.88 -9.42
N GLN A 4 -6.52 -12.97 -8.65
CA GLN A 4 -6.31 -12.09 -7.49
C GLN A 4 -6.03 -10.65 -7.94
N LEU A 5 -5.22 -10.46 -8.97
CA LEU A 5 -4.95 -9.14 -9.54
C LEU A 5 -6.21 -8.48 -10.11
N ASN A 6 -7.07 -9.26 -10.77
CA ASN A 6 -8.38 -8.77 -11.22
C ASN A 6 -9.26 -8.33 -10.04
N ARG A 7 -9.21 -9.05 -8.91
CA ARG A 7 -9.93 -8.66 -7.70
C ARG A 7 -9.38 -7.34 -7.15
N LEU A 8 -8.06 -7.14 -7.09
CA LEU A 8 -7.47 -5.86 -6.68
C LEU A 8 -7.92 -4.72 -7.61
N ALA A 9 -7.92 -4.93 -8.93
CA ALA A 9 -8.40 -3.94 -9.90
C ALA A 9 -9.87 -3.57 -9.64
N SER A 10 -10.74 -4.54 -9.31
CA SER A 10 -12.14 -4.25 -8.98
C SER A 10 -12.32 -3.37 -7.74
N LEU A 11 -11.44 -3.48 -6.74
CA LEU A 11 -11.52 -2.70 -5.50
C LEU A 11 -11.25 -1.21 -5.75
N THR A 12 -10.52 -0.86 -6.81
CA THR A 12 -10.25 0.54 -7.19
C THR A 12 -11.51 1.33 -7.57
N HIS A 13 -12.65 0.66 -7.79
CA HIS A 13 -13.92 1.30 -8.12
C HIS A 13 -14.80 1.61 -6.89
N LEU A 14 -14.40 1.18 -5.69
CA LEU A 14 -15.17 1.45 -4.47
C LEU A 14 -14.97 2.90 -4.03
N PRO A 15 -16.04 3.67 -3.76
CA PRO A 15 -15.94 5.11 -3.47
C PRO A 15 -15.23 5.43 -2.14
N ASN A 16 -15.15 4.46 -1.24
CA ASN A 16 -14.53 4.57 0.08
C ASN A 16 -13.18 3.83 0.18
N VAL A 17 -12.62 3.40 -0.95
CA VAL A 17 -11.32 2.72 -1.01
C VAL A 17 -10.43 3.43 -2.00
N ARG A 18 -9.24 3.84 -1.56
CA ARG A 18 -8.17 4.30 -2.43
C ARG A 18 -7.07 3.25 -2.41
N LEU A 19 -6.84 2.60 -3.55
CA LEU A 19 -5.85 1.54 -3.70
C LEU A 19 -4.70 2.08 -4.54
N GLY A 20 -3.50 2.12 -3.95
CA GLY A 20 -2.25 2.46 -4.63
C GLY A 20 -1.42 1.23 -4.95
N VAL A 21 -0.70 1.26 -6.06
CA VAL A 21 0.23 0.21 -6.47
C VAL A 21 1.63 0.82 -6.62
N LEU A 22 2.60 0.29 -5.89
CA LEU A 22 4.01 0.69 -6.03
C LEU A 22 4.67 -0.15 -7.13
N PRO A 23 5.11 0.46 -8.25
CA PRO A 23 5.82 -0.26 -9.30
C PRO A 23 7.20 -0.70 -8.81
N ILE A 24 7.60 -1.93 -9.16
CA ILE A 24 8.88 -2.54 -8.72
C ILE A 24 10.09 -1.74 -9.25
N GLU A 25 9.91 -1.03 -10.37
CA GLU A 25 10.94 -0.23 -11.01
C GLU A 25 11.22 1.09 -10.27
N THR A 26 10.36 1.45 -9.31
CA THR A 26 10.47 2.70 -8.57
C THR A 26 11.44 2.56 -7.41
N ARG A 27 12.46 3.42 -7.38
CA ARG A 27 13.40 3.47 -6.25
C ARG A 27 12.71 4.18 -5.08
N LEU A 28 12.19 3.41 -4.14
CA LEU A 28 11.57 3.94 -2.94
C LEU A 28 12.64 4.47 -1.96
N PRO A 29 12.34 5.55 -1.21
CA PRO A 29 13.25 6.12 -0.21
C PRO A 29 13.54 5.14 0.95
N GLY A 30 12.67 4.15 1.16
CA GLY A 30 12.85 3.02 2.07
C GLY A 30 12.16 1.76 1.51
N CYS A 31 12.61 0.59 1.94
CA CYS A 31 11.83 -0.64 1.77
C CYS A 31 11.11 -0.89 3.09
N PRO A 32 9.76 -0.96 3.12
CA PRO A 32 9.04 -1.20 4.37
C PRO A 32 9.44 -2.57 4.89
N LEU A 33 10.23 -2.59 5.97
CA LEU A 33 10.71 -3.83 6.60
C LEU A 33 9.57 -4.62 7.23
N ASN A 34 8.49 -3.92 7.59
CA ASN A 34 7.30 -4.47 8.22
C ASN A 34 6.06 -3.80 7.63
N THR A 35 4.95 -4.53 7.57
CA THR A 35 3.65 -3.95 7.25
C THR A 35 3.20 -3.07 8.40
N PHE A 36 2.75 -1.86 8.10
CA PHE A 36 2.13 -0.98 9.08
C PHE A 36 0.76 -0.51 8.63
N THR A 37 -0.05 -0.08 9.59
CA THR A 37 -1.36 0.51 9.36
C THR A 37 -1.55 1.68 10.30
N VAL A 38 -1.97 2.81 9.76
CA VAL A 38 -2.27 4.00 10.53
C VAL A 38 -3.79 4.20 10.56
N TYR A 39 -4.31 4.47 11.75
CA TYR A 39 -5.71 4.80 12.00
C TYR A 39 -5.79 6.26 12.42
N ASP A 40 -6.23 7.11 11.49
CA ASP A 40 -6.25 8.57 11.61
C ASP A 40 -4.89 9.13 12.04
N GLU A 41 -4.87 10.14 12.90
CA GLU A 41 -3.63 10.69 13.50
C GLU A 41 -3.43 10.20 14.93
N ARG A 42 -3.96 9.01 15.27
CA ARG A 42 -4.10 8.57 16.68
C ARG A 42 -3.43 7.25 17.01
N LEU A 43 -3.29 6.36 16.04
CA LEU A 43 -2.83 5.00 16.28
C LEU A 43 -2.07 4.50 15.06
N ALA A 44 -0.90 3.92 15.27
CA ALA A 44 -0.20 3.14 14.26
C ALA A 44 0.07 1.74 14.80
N THR A 45 -0.10 0.72 13.96
CA THR A 45 0.24 -0.66 14.28
C THR A 45 1.25 -1.18 13.28
N VAL A 46 2.27 -1.89 13.77
CA VAL A 46 3.32 -2.49 12.94
C VAL A 46 3.36 -3.98 13.21
N GLU A 47 3.18 -4.77 12.16
CA GLU A 47 3.24 -6.22 12.22
C GLU A 47 4.69 -6.67 12.02
N THR A 48 5.27 -7.30 13.04
CA THR A 48 6.61 -7.88 13.00
C THR A 48 6.52 -9.39 13.12
N THR A 49 7.64 -10.09 12.85
CA THR A 49 7.76 -11.53 13.10
C THR A 49 7.43 -11.91 14.55
N ALA A 50 7.70 -11.03 15.51
CA ALA A 50 7.47 -11.29 16.93
C ALA A 50 6.02 -10.98 17.39
N GLY A 51 5.22 -10.32 16.55
CA GLY A 51 3.87 -9.87 16.89
C GLY A 51 3.63 -8.42 16.49
N VAL A 52 2.58 -7.82 17.05
CA VAL A 52 2.12 -6.47 16.69
C VAL A 52 2.62 -5.44 17.70
N MET A 53 3.33 -4.41 17.22
CA MET A 53 3.65 -3.22 17.99
C MET A 53 2.56 -2.17 17.81
N VAL A 54 2.23 -1.45 18.88
CA VAL A 54 1.12 -0.47 18.89
C VAL A 54 1.62 0.87 19.40
N PHE A 55 1.54 1.90 18.55
CA PHE A 55 2.00 3.26 18.80
C PHE A 55 0.81 4.21 18.98
N ARG A 56 0.85 5.01 20.05
CA ARG A 56 -0.17 6.03 20.37
C ARG A 56 0.42 7.42 20.66
N ASP A 57 1.74 7.54 20.81
CA ASP A 57 2.37 8.85 20.91
C ASP A 57 2.20 9.58 19.57
N PRO A 58 1.70 10.82 19.55
CA PRO A 58 1.48 11.55 18.30
C PRO A 58 2.72 11.71 17.43
N ARG A 59 3.93 11.70 18.01
CA ARG A 59 5.19 11.77 17.25
C ARG A 59 5.49 10.47 16.54
N ASP A 60 5.26 9.33 17.20
CA ASP A 60 5.44 8.02 16.60
C ASP A 60 4.41 7.80 15.48
N VAL A 61 3.15 8.20 15.70
CA VAL A 61 2.11 8.12 14.67
C VAL A 61 2.44 9.00 13.47
N ARG A 62 2.94 10.22 13.70
CA ARG A 62 3.40 11.14 12.65
C ARG A 62 4.48 10.51 11.78
N MET A 63 5.46 9.84 12.40
CA MET A 63 6.54 9.18 11.67
C MET A 63 5.99 8.17 10.65
N TYR A 64 5.01 7.36 11.01
CA TYR A 64 4.39 6.42 10.07
C TYR A 64 3.48 7.09 9.04
N LEU A 65 2.86 8.22 9.37
CA LEU A 65 2.11 9.02 8.38
C LEU A 65 3.05 9.63 7.33
N ASP A 66 4.19 10.17 7.76
CA ASP A 66 5.20 10.73 6.87
C ASP A 66 5.78 9.63 5.97
N GLU A 67 6.12 8.46 6.54
CA GLU A 67 6.56 7.30 5.75
C GLU A 67 5.47 6.82 4.76
N PHE A 68 4.20 6.81 5.17
CA PHE A 68 3.11 6.48 4.25
C PHE A 68 2.99 7.49 3.10
N ALA A 69 3.13 8.78 3.40
CA ALA A 69 3.06 9.85 2.40
C ALA A 69 4.18 9.69 1.37
N ASP A 70 5.40 9.35 1.78
CA ASP A 70 6.51 9.06 0.88
C ASP A 70 6.17 7.92 -0.12
N TYR A 71 5.47 6.87 0.34
CA TYR A 71 4.99 5.82 -0.56
C TYR A 71 3.81 6.28 -1.44
N ASP A 72 2.87 7.05 -0.88
CA ASP A 72 1.71 7.59 -1.61
C ASP A 72 2.18 8.43 -2.81
N GLU A 73 3.23 9.23 -2.67
CA GLU A 73 3.81 10.03 -3.76
C GLU A 73 4.34 9.19 -4.95
N HIS A 74 4.73 7.94 -4.70
CA HIS A 74 5.31 7.03 -5.70
C HIS A 74 4.31 5.99 -6.21
N ALA A 75 3.10 5.94 -5.63
CA ALA A 75 2.10 4.94 -5.97
C ALA A 75 1.28 5.35 -7.20
N LEU A 76 0.99 4.36 -8.05
CA LEU A 76 -0.02 4.50 -9.10
C LEU A 76 -1.41 4.36 -8.47
N PHE A 77 -2.33 5.23 -8.87
CA PHE A 77 -3.72 5.21 -8.43
C PHE A 77 -4.68 5.21 -9.63
N GLY A 78 -5.96 4.96 -9.35
CA GLY A 78 -7.02 5.13 -10.35
C GLY A 78 -6.80 4.27 -11.60
N GLU A 79 -6.84 4.89 -12.78
CA GLU A 79 -6.62 4.19 -14.05
C GLU A 79 -5.20 3.62 -14.18
N ASP A 80 -4.16 4.35 -13.80
CA ASP A 80 -2.78 3.88 -13.92
C ASP A 80 -2.53 2.60 -13.10
N ALA A 81 -3.12 2.53 -11.90
CA ALA A 81 -3.10 1.32 -11.08
C ALA A 81 -3.84 0.15 -11.76
N ARG A 82 -5.00 0.42 -12.36
CA ARG A 82 -5.80 -0.59 -13.07
C ARG A 82 -5.06 -1.14 -14.28
N GLU A 83 -4.43 -0.27 -15.07
CA GLU A 83 -3.65 -0.67 -16.24
C GLU A 83 -2.49 -1.57 -15.83
N ARG A 84 -1.73 -1.18 -14.79
CA ARG A 84 -0.62 -1.97 -14.27
C ARG A 84 -1.07 -3.33 -13.74
N LEU A 85 -2.16 -3.38 -12.97
CA LEU A 85 -2.72 -4.64 -12.47
C LEU A 85 -3.22 -5.55 -13.61
N ALA A 86 -3.80 -4.98 -14.66
CA ALA A 86 -4.25 -5.73 -15.83
C ALA A 86 -3.08 -6.30 -16.63
N GLU A 87 -1.99 -5.54 -16.79
CA GLU A 87 -0.75 -6.00 -17.40
C GLU A 87 -0.19 -7.22 -16.66
N TRP A 88 0.01 -7.12 -15.34
CA TRP A 88 0.48 -8.23 -14.52
C TRP A 88 -0.48 -9.43 -14.56
N SER A 89 -1.80 -9.18 -14.57
CA SER A 89 -2.81 -10.24 -14.66
C SER A 89 -2.70 -11.04 -15.97
N ARG A 90 -2.35 -10.40 -17.09
CA ARG A 90 -2.11 -11.09 -18.37
C ARG A 90 -0.84 -11.94 -18.32
N ALA A 91 0.23 -11.44 -17.71
CA ALA A 91 1.50 -12.17 -17.57
C ALA A 91 1.36 -13.49 -16.78
N PHE A 92 0.39 -13.59 -15.88
CA PHE A 92 0.09 -14.82 -15.14
C PHE A 92 -0.90 -15.77 -15.82
N ARG A 93 -1.33 -15.48 -17.05
CA ARG A 93 -2.21 -16.36 -17.86
C ARG A 93 -1.45 -17.12 -18.94
N SER A 94 -0.23 -16.70 -19.27
CA SER A 94 0.74 -17.43 -20.09
C SER A 94 1.49 -18.45 -19.27
#